data_AF-A0A5K0ZFR6-F1
#
_entry.id   AF-A0A5K0ZFR6-F1
#
_cell.length_a   1.000
_cell.length_b   1.000
_cell.length_c   1.000
_cell.angle_alpha   90.00
_cell.angle_beta   90.00
_cell.angle_gamma   90.00
#
_symmetry.space_group_name_H-M   'P 1'
#
loop_
_entity.id
_entity.type
_entity.pdbx_description
1 polymer ?
#
loop_
_entity_poly.entity_id
_entity_poly.type
_entity_poly.pdbx_seq_one_letter_code
_entity_poly.pdbx_strand_id
1 'polypeptide(L)'
;MACIKGASRSASAAFSPVSSHLAAGTMAGAVDLSFSSSASLEIFNLDFNSDEWELPVVGECPSSERFNRLSWGKPGSGSEEYSLGLIAGGLVDGSINVWNPQKLIG
;
A
#
# COMPACT_ATOMS: atom_id res chain seq x y z
N MET A 1 -21.29 13.26 -0.78
CA MET A 1 -19.96 13.88 -0.67
C MET A 1 -19.17 13.47 -1.90
N ALA A 2 -18.48 14.40 -2.56
CA ALA A 2 -17.56 14.06 -3.64
C ALA A 2 -16.23 13.59 -3.03
N CYS A 3 -15.63 12.53 -3.58
CA CYS A 3 -14.29 12.08 -3.18
C CYS A 3 -13.23 13.06 -3.71
N ILE A 4 -12.20 13.36 -2.91
CA ILE A 4 -11.11 14.26 -3.30
C ILE A 4 -10.11 13.55 -4.24
N LYS A 5 -9.81 12.29 -3.93
CA LYS A 5 -8.97 11.39 -4.73
C LYS A 5 -9.61 10.00 -4.75
N GLY A 6 -9.31 9.20 -5.77
CA GLY A 6 -9.84 7.84 -5.90
C GLY A 6 -8.82 6.89 -6.52
N ALA A 7 -8.87 5.64 -6.06
CA ALA A 7 -8.22 4.51 -6.71
C ALA A 7 -9.19 3.34 -6.74
N SER A 8 -9.40 2.75 -7.91
CA SER A 8 -10.28 1.59 -8.09
C SER A 8 -9.53 0.31 -7.72
N ARG A 9 -9.44 0.02 -6.40
CA ARG A 9 -8.79 -1.16 -5.83
C ARG A 9 -9.64 -1.79 -4.74
N SER A 10 -9.77 -3.12 -4.78
CA SER A 10 -10.26 -3.90 -3.64
C SER A 10 -9.08 -4.24 -2.74
N ALA A 11 -8.73 -3.32 -1.82
CA ALA A 11 -7.49 -3.40 -1.07
C ALA A 11 -7.67 -3.12 0.43
N SER A 12 -6.80 -3.73 1.24
CA SER A 12 -6.51 -3.25 2.59
C SER A 12 -5.51 -2.09 2.49
N ALA A 13 -5.82 -0.97 3.12
CA ALA A 13 -5.08 0.27 2.97
C ALA A 13 -4.40 0.71 4.27
N ALA A 14 -3.24 1.36 4.16
CA ALA A 14 -2.52 1.99 5.27
C ALA A 14 -1.84 3.29 4.82
N PHE A 15 -2.09 4.38 5.54
CA PHE A 15 -1.46 5.67 5.27
C PHE A 15 -0.05 5.73 5.84
N SER A 16 0.88 6.35 5.10
CA SER A 16 2.20 6.67 5.65
C SER A 16 2.05 7.68 6.79
N PRO A 17 2.73 7.46 7.93
CA PRO A 17 2.65 8.39 9.07
C PRO A 17 3.55 9.61 8.94
N VAL A 18 4.39 9.68 7.90
CA VAL A 18 5.42 10.72 7.73
C VAL A 18 5.45 11.34 6.33
N SER A 19 4.71 10.79 5.35
CA SER A 19 4.73 11.25 3.97
C SER A 19 3.35 11.15 3.32
N SER A 20 3.17 11.81 2.18
CA SER A 20 1.92 11.78 1.40
C SER A 20 1.81 10.51 0.55
N HIS A 21 1.87 9.34 1.18
CA HIS A 21 1.74 8.05 0.49
C HIS A 21 0.68 7.17 1.13
N LEU A 22 0.08 6.30 0.30
CA LEU A 22 -0.89 5.30 0.70
C LEU A 22 -0.44 3.93 0.22
N ALA A 23 -0.27 2.98 1.13
CA ALA A 23 -0.05 1.59 0.77
C ALA A 23 -1.39 0.88 0.62
N ALA A 24 -1.53 0.05 -0.41
CA ALA A 24 -2.71 -0.75 -0.69
C ALA A 24 -2.31 -2.18 -1.07
N GLY A 25 -2.70 -3.15 -0.26
CA GLY A 25 -2.48 -4.57 -0.52
C GLY A 25 -3.76 -5.23 -1.03
N THR A 26 -3.68 -6.08 -2.05
CA THR A 26 -4.85 -6.81 -2.60
C THR A 26 -5.63 -7.51 -1.49
N MET A 27 -6.89 -7.15 -1.29
CA MET A 27 -7.68 -7.61 -0.16
C MET A 27 -8.04 -9.10 -0.27
N ALA A 28 -7.94 -9.81 0.84
CA ALA A 28 -8.45 -11.17 0.98
C ALA A 28 -9.96 -11.23 0.68
N GLY A 29 -10.39 -12.25 -0.07
CA GLY A 29 -11.79 -12.41 -0.46
C GLY A 29 -12.29 -11.46 -1.56
N ALA A 30 -11.48 -10.52 -2.03
CA ALA A 30 -11.83 -9.72 -3.21
C ALA A 30 -11.81 -10.59 -4.46
N VAL A 31 -12.83 -10.53 -5.30
CA VAL A 31 -12.81 -11.14 -6.64
C VAL A 31 -12.92 -10.00 -7.64
N ASP A 32 -11.87 -9.78 -8.42
CA ASP A 32 -11.93 -8.84 -9.54
C ASP A 32 -12.67 -9.47 -10.73
N LEU A 33 -13.12 -8.65 -11.67
CA LEU A 33 -13.86 -9.10 -12.85
C LEU A 33 -13.05 -10.07 -13.74
N SER A 34 -11.73 -10.08 -13.60
CA SER A 34 -10.82 -11.00 -14.29
C SER A 34 -10.61 -12.33 -13.55
N PHE A 35 -11.21 -12.53 -12.38
CA PHE A 35 -10.97 -13.68 -11.51
C PHE A 35 -9.48 -13.91 -11.23
N SER A 36 -8.68 -12.85 -11.17
CA SER A 36 -7.25 -12.97 -10.91
C SER A 36 -7.00 -13.48 -9.50
N SER A 37 -6.06 -14.41 -9.35
CA SER A 37 -5.52 -14.86 -8.07
C SER A 37 -4.27 -14.08 -7.65
N SER A 38 -3.80 -13.12 -8.45
CA SER A 38 -2.61 -12.33 -8.14
C SER A 38 -2.83 -11.45 -6.91
N ALA A 39 -1.79 -11.31 -6.09
CA ALA A 39 -1.75 -10.37 -4.98
C ALA A 39 -0.53 -9.46 -5.13
N SER A 40 -0.70 -8.18 -4.82
CA SER A 40 0.38 -7.20 -4.82
C SER A 40 0.19 -6.19 -3.69
N LEU A 41 1.31 -5.55 -3.34
CA LEU A 41 1.37 -4.35 -2.52
C LEU A 41 1.72 -3.19 -3.44
N GLU A 42 0.78 -2.26 -3.62
CA GLU A 42 0.96 -1.02 -4.36
C GLU A 42 1.15 0.16 -3.40
N ILE A 43 1.98 1.13 -3.79
CA ILE A 43 2.14 2.40 -3.10
C ILE A 43 1.65 3.51 -4.03
N PHE A 44 0.70 4.29 -3.55
CA PHE A 44 0.13 5.44 -4.23
C PHE A 44 0.72 6.73 -3.67
N ASN A 45 0.97 7.70 -4.55
CA ASN A 45 1.29 9.07 -4.15
C ASN A 45 0.00 9.89 -3.97
N LEU A 46 -0.15 10.50 -2.80
CA LEU A 46 -1.27 11.35 -2.44
C LEU A 46 -0.92 12.83 -2.67
N ASP A 47 -0.87 13.25 -3.93
CA ASP A 47 -0.65 14.67 -4.24
C ASP A 47 -1.97 15.45 -4.24
N PHE A 48 -2.19 16.25 -3.20
CA PHE A 48 -3.36 17.13 -3.09
C PHE A 48 -3.20 18.47 -3.82
N ASN A 49 -2.03 18.76 -4.41
CA ASN A 49 -1.83 19.97 -5.21
C ASN A 49 -2.29 19.77 -6.66
N SER A 50 -2.39 18.52 -7.11
CA SER A 50 -2.94 18.17 -8.42
C SER A 50 -4.45 18.00 -8.35
N ASP A 51 -5.17 18.55 -9.34
CA ASP A 51 -6.61 18.36 -9.53
C ASP A 51 -6.97 16.97 -10.11
N GLU A 52 -5.97 16.15 -10.45
CA GLU A 52 -6.21 14.81 -10.99
C GLU A 52 -6.90 13.91 -9.97
N TRP A 53 -7.98 13.24 -10.37
CA TRP A 53 -8.74 12.40 -9.44
C TRP A 53 -8.06 11.05 -9.16
N GLU A 54 -7.39 10.49 -10.16
CA GLU A 54 -6.74 9.18 -10.07
C GLU A 54 -5.41 9.27 -9.33
N LEU A 55 -5.17 8.31 -8.43
CA LEU A 55 -3.93 8.24 -7.68
C LEU A 55 -2.86 7.47 -8.47
N PRO A 56 -1.68 8.05 -8.75
CA PRO A 56 -0.61 7.35 -9.43
C PRO A 56 0.06 6.32 -8.51
N VAL A 57 0.34 5.14 -9.05
CA VAL A 57 1.18 4.11 -8.41
C VAL A 57 2.64 4.51 -8.59
N VAL A 58 3.37 4.65 -7.47
CA VAL A 58 4.78 5.02 -7.44
C VAL A 58 5.69 3.88 -7.00
N GLY A 59 5.11 2.76 -6.54
CA GLY A 59 5.85 1.55 -6.22
C GLY A 59 4.92 0.34 -6.19
N GLU A 60 5.43 -0.82 -6.58
CA GLU A 60 4.68 -2.07 -6.56
C GLU A 60 5.60 -3.24 -6.19
N CYS A 61 5.07 -4.19 -5.42
CA CYS A 61 5.73 -5.46 -5.14
C CYS A 61 4.70 -6.60 -5.21
N PRO A 62 4.97 -7.69 -5.95
CA PRO A 62 4.12 -8.88 -5.90
C PRO A 62 4.14 -9.49 -4.50
N SER A 63 2.99 -9.98 -4.06
CA SER A 63 2.82 -10.72 -2.81
C SER A 63 2.47 -12.16 -3.12
N SER A 64 2.96 -13.10 -2.31
CA SER A 64 2.57 -14.50 -2.42
C SER A 64 1.09 -14.71 -2.13
N GLU A 65 0.54 -13.91 -1.22
CA GLU A 65 -0.82 -14.06 -0.70
C GLU A 65 -1.51 -12.71 -0.57
N ARG A 66 -2.84 -12.76 -0.42
CA ARG A 66 -3.70 -11.57 -0.23
C ARG A 66 -3.66 -11.08 1.21
N PHE A 67 -4.04 -9.82 1.40
CA PHE A 67 -3.94 -9.12 2.68
C PHE A 67 -5.26 -9.15 3.45
N ASN A 68 -5.21 -9.61 4.69
CA ASN A 68 -6.28 -9.44 5.68
C ASN A 68 -6.17 -8.08 6.40
N ARG A 69 -4.92 -7.63 6.63
CA ARG A 69 -4.60 -6.36 7.29
C ARG A 69 -3.32 -5.78 6.71
N LEU A 70 -3.26 -4.46 6.69
CA LEU A 70 -2.08 -3.69 6.32
C LEU A 70 -1.90 -2.54 7.33
N SER A 71 -0.66 -2.28 7.72
CA SER A 71 -0.30 -1.17 8.60
C SER A 71 1.02 -0.56 8.16
N TRP A 72 1.18 0.74 8.36
CA TRP A 72 2.40 1.48 8.06
C TRP A 72 2.94 2.12 9.34
N GLY A 73 4.06 1.58 9.83
CA GLY A 73 4.73 2.03 11.03
C GLY A 73 5.57 3.29 10.78
N LYS A 74 5.76 4.08 11.83
CA LYS A 74 6.65 5.25 11.82
C LYS A 74 8.12 4.81 11.69
N PRO A 75 8.99 5.63 11.08
CA PRO A 75 10.42 5.41 11.12
C PRO A 75 10.94 5.34 12.57
N GLY A 76 11.91 4.45 12.80
CA GLY A 76 12.67 4.42 14.05
C GLY A 76 13.61 5.62 14.15
N SER A 77 13.96 6.03 15.37
CA SER A 77 14.87 7.15 15.60
C SER A 77 16.25 6.89 14.97
N GLY A 78 16.67 7.74 14.03
CA GLY A 78 18.02 7.75 13.46
C GLY A 78 18.29 6.75 12.34
N SER A 79 17.25 6.17 11.72
CA SER A 79 17.42 5.26 10.58
C SER A 79 17.15 5.96 9.25
N GLU A 80 18.23 6.27 8.51
CA GLU A 80 18.15 6.74 7.12
C GLU A 80 17.66 5.65 6.15
N GLU A 81 17.93 4.36 6.46
CA GLU A 81 17.49 3.23 5.63
C GLU A 81 15.97 3.02 5.66
N TYR A 82 15.32 3.37 6.78
CA TYR A 82 13.87 3.23 6.99
C TYR A 82 13.22 4.59 7.23
N SER A 83 13.65 5.64 6.50
CA SER A 83 13.16 7.01 6.70
C SER A 83 11.65 7.15 6.48
N LEU A 84 11.08 6.31 5.60
CA LEU A 84 9.64 6.20 5.36
C LEU A 84 8.93 5.19 6.29
N GLY A 85 9.63 4.62 7.26
CA GLY A 85 9.11 3.58 8.15
C GLY A 85 9.07 2.19 7.51
N LEU A 86 8.15 1.36 7.99
CA LEU A 86 7.97 -0.02 7.54
C LEU A 86 6.50 -0.31 7.30
N ILE A 87 6.20 -1.07 6.26
CA ILE A 87 4.86 -1.59 5.99
C ILE A 87 4.81 -3.04 6.47
N ALA A 88 3.80 -3.40 7.25
CA ALA A 88 3.56 -4.76 7.69
C ALA A 88 2.17 -5.21 7.25
N GLY A 89 2.09 -6.44 6.71
CA GLY A 89 0.86 -7.00 6.15
C GLY A 89 0.63 -8.41 6.68
N GLY A 90 -0.57 -8.64 7.23
CA GLY A 90 -1.03 -9.97 7.61
C GLY A 90 -1.72 -10.64 6.44
N LEU A 91 -1.21 -11.80 6.03
CA LEU A 91 -1.60 -12.51 4.82
C LEU A 91 -2.66 -13.59 5.10
N VAL A 92 -3.24 -14.17 4.04
CA VAL A 92 -4.28 -15.22 4.15
C VAL A 92 -3.74 -16.55 4.67
N ASP A 93 -2.49 -16.88 4.35
CA ASP A 93 -1.80 -18.09 4.83
C ASP A 93 -1.37 -18.01 6.32
N GLY A 94 -1.62 -16.88 6.98
CA GLY A 94 -1.24 -16.63 8.37
C GLY A 94 0.17 -16.05 8.56
N SER A 95 0.91 -15.83 7.47
CA SER A 95 2.21 -15.17 7.53
C SER A 95 2.10 -13.65 7.69
N ILE A 96 3.18 -13.03 8.17
CA ILE A 96 3.33 -11.58 8.22
C ILE A 96 4.56 -11.23 7.40
N ASN A 97 4.35 -10.44 6.35
CA ASN A 97 5.43 -9.90 5.55
C ASN A 97 5.65 -8.43 5.92
N VAL A 98 6.91 -7.99 5.81
CA VAL A 98 7.36 -6.64 6.13
C VAL A 98 8.14 -6.08 4.95
N TRP A 99 7.78 -4.86 4.54
CA TRP A 99 8.39 -4.18 3.41
C TRP A 99 9.01 -2.86 3.83
N ASN A 100 10.14 -2.53 3.21
CA ASN A 100 10.71 -1.19 3.25
C ASN A 100 10.15 -0.36 2.08
N PRO A 101 9.23 0.59 2.31
CA PRO A 101 8.64 1.41 1.25
C PRO A 101 9.68 2.26 0.50
N GLN A 102 10.77 2.66 1.14
CA GLN A 102 11.84 3.42 0.49
C GLN A 102 12.49 2.63 -0.64
N LYS A 103 12.55 1.29 -0.52
CA LYS A 103 13.08 0.42 -1.59
C LYS A 103 12.06 0.15 -2.70
N LEU A 104 10.78 0.45 -2.48
CA LEU A 104 9.70 0.19 -3.43
C LEU A 104 9.37 1.41 -4.30
N ILE A 105 9.53 2.63 -3.77
CA ILE A 105 9.17 3.89 -4.45
C ILE A 105 10.31 4.40 -5.36
N GLY A 106 11.56 4.08 -5.02
CA GLY A 106 12.74 4.55 -5.74
C GLY A 106 13.26 5.88 -5.23
#